data_AF-A0A1M7BV06-F1
#
_entry.id   AF-A0A1M7BV06-F1
#
_cell.length_a   1.000
_cell.length_b   1.000
_cell.length_c   1.000
_cell.angle_alpha   90.00
_cell.angle_beta   90.00
_cell.angle_gamma   90.00
#
_symmetry.space_group_name_H-M   'P 1'
#
loop_
_entity.id
_entity.type
_entity.pdbx_description
1 polymer ?
#
loop_
_entity_poly.entity_id
_entity_poly.type
_entity_poly.pdbx_seq_one_letter_code
_entity_poly.pdbx_strand_id
1 'polypeptide(L)' 'MTSGPVNLNRFRKDKARAKDKARADENAVKFGRSKAQKELEKARAAKATRDLDQLKGEE' A
#
# COMPACT_ATOMS: atom_id res chain seq x y z
N MET A 1 20.40 30.20 16.49
CA MET A 1 19.86 29.24 15.51
C MET A 1 19.35 30.02 14.30
N THR A 2 20.24 30.39 13.38
CA THR A 2 19.86 31.25 12.25
C THR A 2 19.38 30.37 11.11
N SER A 3 18.06 30.29 10.93
CA SER A 3 17.45 29.62 9.78
C SER A 3 17.86 30.37 8.51
N GLY A 4 18.82 29.82 7.76
CA GLY A 4 19.20 30.33 6.46
C GLY A 4 18.03 30.33 5.46
N PRO A 5 18.15 31.05 4.33
CA PRO A 5 17.09 31.18 3.36
C PRO A 5 16.67 29.80 2.82
N VAL A 6 15.40 29.45 3.00
CA VAL A 6 14.83 28.19 2.51
C VAL A 6 14.46 28.30 1.03
N ASN A 7 14.90 27.34 0.23
CA ASN A 7 14.55 27.29 -1.19
C ASN A 7 13.14 26.68 -1.36
N LEU A 8 12.14 27.54 -1.57
CA LEU A 8 10.75 27.12 -1.76
C LEU A 8 10.56 26.24 -3.01
N ASN A 9 11.38 26.40 -4.05
CA ASN A 9 11.26 25.60 -5.28
C ASN A 9 11.63 24.13 -5.02
N ARG A 10 12.63 23.88 -4.16
CA ARG A 10 12.96 22.51 -3.73
C ARG A 10 11.78 21.88 -2.99
N PHE A 11 11.23 22.60 -2.00
CA PHE A 11 10.06 22.12 -1.24
C PHE A 11 8.84 21.82 -2.11
N ARG A 12 8.53 22.69 -3.09
CA ARG A 12 7.43 22.45 -4.03
C ARG A 12 7.65 21.20 -4.87
N LYS A 13 8.88 21.00 -5.36
CA LYS A 13 9.25 19.79 -6.12
C LYS A 13 9.16 18.54 -5.25
N ASP A 14 9.63 18.60 -4.01
CA ASP A 14 9.57 17.48 -3.07
C ASP A 14 8.11 17.10 -2.78
N LYS A 15 7.23 18.10 -2.53
CA LYS A 15 5.79 17.89 -2.34
C LYS A 15 5.13 17.27 -3.58
N ALA A 16 5.48 17.74 -4.78
CA ALA A 16 4.96 17.18 -6.03
C ALA A 16 5.38 15.72 -6.21
N ARG A 17 6.67 15.40 -6.03
CA ARG A 17 7.18 14.02 -6.11
C ARG A 17 6.53 13.10 -5.07
N ALA A 18 6.31 13.58 -3.85
CA ALA A 18 5.63 12.81 -2.81
C ALA A 18 4.18 12.46 -3.21
N LYS A 19 3.44 13.44 -3.76
CA LYS A 19 2.08 13.22 -4.26
C LYS A 19 2.05 12.22 -5.42
N ASP A 20 2.99 12.34 -6.35
CA ASP A 20 3.08 11.43 -7.50
C ASP A 20 3.43 10.00 -7.07
N LYS A 21 4.32 9.85 -6.08
CA LYS A 21 4.65 8.55 -5.50
C LYS A 21 3.44 7.89 -4.84
N ALA A 22 2.71 8.62 -3.99
CA ALA A 22 1.49 8.09 -3.36
C ALA A 22 0.46 7.60 -4.40
N ARG A 23 0.25 8.38 -5.47
CA ARG A 23 -0.63 7.98 -6.58
C ARG A 23 -0.11 6.75 -7.33
N ALA A 24 1.20 6.64 -7.54
CA ALA A 24 1.80 5.48 -8.18
C ALA A 24 1.62 4.21 -7.34
N ASP A 25 1.81 4.30 -6.02
CA ASP A 25 1.61 3.19 -5.09
C ASP A 25 0.15 2.71 -5.08
N GLU A 26 -0.81 3.65 -5.06
CA GLU A 26 -2.24 3.32 -5.21
C GLU A 26 -2.54 2.60 -6.52
N ASN A 27 -1.95 3.07 -7.63
CA ASN A 27 -2.16 2.46 -8.94
C ASN A 27 -1.50 1.09 -9.05
N ALA A 28 -0.34 0.89 -8.43
CA ALA A 28 0.32 -0.42 -8.35
C ALA A 28 -0.55 -1.44 -7.61
N VAL A 29 -1.23 -1.02 -6.54
CA VAL A 29 -2.19 -1.87 -5.81
C VAL A 29 -3.44 -2.14 -6.66
N LYS A 30 -4.04 -1.11 -7.26
CA LYS A 30 -5.32 -1.21 -8.00
C LYS A 30 -5.15 -1.97 -9.33
N PHE A 31 -4.11 -1.65 -10.08
CA PHE A 31 -3.91 -2.06 -11.47
C PHE A 31 -2.67 -2.93 -11.68
N GLY A 32 -1.70 -2.92 -10.76
CA GLY A 32 -0.45 -3.70 -10.90
C GLY A 32 -0.57 -5.17 -10.51
N ARG A 33 -1.65 -5.58 -9.85
CA ARG A 33 -1.88 -6.99 -9.52
C ARG A 33 -2.50 -7.73 -10.71
N SER A 34 -1.85 -8.79 -11.16
CA SER A 34 -2.40 -9.69 -12.17
C SER A 34 -3.60 -10.48 -11.62
N LYS A 35 -4.46 -11.02 -12.50
CA LYS A 35 -5.59 -11.86 -12.08
C LYS A 35 -5.13 -13.04 -11.20
N ALA A 36 -4.05 -13.71 -11.59
CA ALA A 36 -3.48 -14.83 -10.85
C ALA A 36 -3.02 -14.44 -9.43
N GLN A 37 -2.42 -13.26 -9.26
CA GLN A 37 -2.02 -12.77 -7.94
C GLN A 37 -3.23 -12.49 -7.05
N LYS A 38 -4.28 -11.88 -7.62
CA LYS A 38 -5.55 -11.63 -6.89
C LYS A 38 -6.22 -12.94 -6.45
N GLU A 39 -6.26 -13.94 -7.31
CA GLU A 39 -6.83 -15.26 -6.99
C GLU A 39 -6.05 -15.98 -5.89
N LEU A 40 -4.72 -15.96 -5.97
CA LEU A 40 -3.84 -16.55 -4.97
C LEU A 40 -3.99 -15.86 -3.60
N GLU A 41 -4.09 -14.53 -3.55
CA GLU A 41 -4.40 -13.81 -2.31
C GLU A 41 -5.78 -14.21 -1.76
N LYS A 42 -6.80 -14.31 -2.62
CA LYS A 42 -8.15 -14.72 -2.21
C LYS A 42 -8.18 -16.13 -1.64
N ALA A 43 -7.48 -17.07 -2.28
CA ALA A 43 -7.36 -18.45 -1.83
C ALA A 43 -6.64 -18.54 -0.47
N ARG A 44 -5.57 -17.75 -0.28
CA ARG A 44 -4.86 -17.65 1.01
C ARG A 44 -5.74 -17.06 2.10
N ALA A 45 -6.47 -15.99 1.81
CA ALA A 45 -7.40 -15.37 2.75
C ALA A 45 -8.52 -16.36 3.16
N ALA A 46 -9.12 -17.07 2.19
CA ALA A 46 -10.15 -18.07 2.46
C ALA A 46 -9.64 -19.29 3.23
N LYS A 47 -8.36 -19.63 3.09
CA LYS A 47 -7.73 -20.65 3.94
C LYS A 47 -7.56 -20.13 5.36
N ALA A 48 -6.98 -18.93 5.51
CA ALA A 48 -6.78 -18.32 6.83
C ALA A 48 -8.09 -18.15 7.61
N THR A 49 -9.18 -17.76 6.97
CA THR A 49 -10.49 -17.68 7.63
C THR A 49 -10.97 -19.06 8.10
N ARG A 50 -10.84 -20.09 7.26
CA ARG A 50 -11.21 -21.46 7.64
C ARG A 50 -10.39 -21.99 8.80
N ASP A 51 -9.08 -21.76 8.77
CA ASP A 51 -8.17 -22.17 9.83
C ASP A 51 -8.54 -21.46 11.16
N LEU A 52 -8.88 -20.18 11.12
CA LEU A 52 -9.34 -19.42 12.30
C LEU A 52 -10.72 -19.86 12.79
N ASP A 53 -11.64 -20.15 11.89
CA ASP A 53 -12.99 -20.62 12.25
C ASP A 53 -12.94 -22.03 12.87
N GLN A 54 -12.06 -22.91 12.39
CA GLN A 54 -11.79 -24.21 13.01
C GLN A 54 -11.26 -24.06 14.43
N LEU A 55 -10.25 -23.20 14.62
CA LEU A 55 -9.68 -22.93 15.96
C LEU A 55 -10.72 -22.37 16.94
N LYS A 56 -11.66 -21.55 16.48
CA LYS A 56 -12.75 -21.02 17.32
C LYS A 56 -13.86 -22.02 17.61
N GLY A 57 -14.07 -23.00 16.72
CA GLY A 57 -15.10 -24.04 16.91
C GLY A 57 -14.63 -25.22 17.75
N GLU A 58 -13.32 -25.31 18.01
CA GLU A 58 -12.69 -26.32 18.89
C GLU A 58 -12.55 -25.83 20.35
N GLU A 59 -12.93 -24.58 20.66
CA GLU A 59 -13.17 -24.06 22.03
C GLU A 59 -14.62 -24.27 22.48
#